data_AF-A0A3D2NER6-F1
#
_entry.id   AF-A0A3D2NER6-F1
#
_cell.length_a   1.000
_cell.length_b   1.000
_cell.length_c   1.000
_cell.angle_alpha   90.00
_cell.angle_beta   90.00
_cell.angle_gamma   90.00
#
_symmetry.space_group_name_H-M   'P 1'
#
loop_
_entity.id
_entity.type
_entity.pdbx_description
1 polymer ?
#
loop_
_entity_poly.entity_id
_entity_poly.type
_entity_poly.pdbx_seq_one_letter_code
_entity_poly.pdbx_strand_id
1 'polypeptide(L)'
;ADTALAAHLERAVLRRLEAGCAAPVAIDAVVAPDAVTLVAVVHSEDGTRAVRADRQLPHDIDIEAVSADVVAELFAGGAGDLADLAGTSR
;
A
#
# COMPACT_ATOMS: atom_id res chain seq x y z
N ALA A 1 -9.75 18.12 4.13
CA ALA A 1 -10.35 16.90 3.55
C ALA A 1 -9.26 15.99 3.02
N ASP A 2 -8.31 16.57 2.28
CA ASP A 2 -7.20 15.91 1.58
C ASP A 2 -6.33 15.03 2.49
N THR A 3 -5.89 15.55 3.65
CA THR A 3 -5.11 14.76 4.63
C THR A 3 -5.85 13.54 5.17
N ALA A 4 -7.17 13.63 5.34
CA ALA A 4 -7.96 12.51 5.84
C ALA A 4 -8.09 11.41 4.78
N LEU A 5 -8.30 11.79 3.50
CA LEU A 5 -8.35 10.84 2.40
C LEU A 5 -7.00 10.12 2.22
N ALA A 6 -5.90 10.86 2.19
CA ALA A 6 -4.55 10.29 2.11
C ALA A 6 -4.28 9.31 3.27
N ALA A 7 -4.48 9.75 4.51
CA ALA A 7 -4.26 8.90 5.68
C ALA A 7 -5.17 7.66 5.70
N HIS A 8 -6.41 7.75 5.21
CA HIS A 8 -7.30 6.60 5.14
C HIS A 8 -6.83 5.58 4.10
N LEU A 9 -6.41 6.03 2.91
CA LEU A 9 -5.80 5.18 1.88
C LEU A 9 -4.56 4.46 2.40
N GLU A 10 -3.60 5.21 2.95
CA GLU A 10 -2.35 4.65 3.49
C GLU A 10 -2.62 3.60 4.56
N ARG A 11 -3.50 3.94 5.52
CA ARG A 11 -3.85 3.02 6.61
C ARG A 11 -4.65 1.81 6.12
N ALA A 12 -5.43 1.92 5.07
CA ALA A 12 -6.16 0.77 4.50
C ALA A 12 -5.18 -0.25 3.92
N VAL A 13 -4.20 0.21 3.13
CA VAL A 13 -3.14 -0.67 2.60
C VAL A 13 -2.31 -1.28 3.74
N LEU A 14 -1.86 -0.47 4.72
CA LEU A 14 -1.11 -0.98 5.88
C LEU A 14 -1.87 -2.06 6.66
N ARG A 15 -3.16 -1.83 6.94
CA ARG A 15 -4.00 -2.80 7.66
C ARG A 15 -4.13 -4.11 6.88
N ARG A 16 -4.28 -4.04 5.56
CA ARG A 16 -4.50 -5.21 4.71
C ARG A 16 -3.23 -6.00 4.43
N LEU A 17 -2.05 -5.37 4.47
CA LEU A 17 -0.77 -6.08 4.51
C LEU A 17 -0.58 -6.86 5.82
N GLU A 18 -1.31 -6.51 6.88
CA GLU A 18 -1.13 -7.02 8.24
C GLU A 18 0.35 -6.96 8.69
N ALA A 19 1.03 -5.89 8.26
CA ALA A 19 2.44 -5.71 8.50
C ALA A 19 2.71 -5.47 10.00
N GLY A 20 3.73 -6.14 10.53
CA GLY A 20 4.21 -5.87 11.89
C GLY A 20 4.72 -4.43 12.05
N CYS A 21 4.79 -3.92 13.28
CA CYS A 21 5.21 -2.53 13.58
C CYS A 21 6.59 -2.17 12.99
N ALA A 22 7.48 -3.16 12.83
CA ALA A 22 8.83 -3.00 12.28
C ALA A 22 8.96 -3.46 10.82
N ALA A 23 7.87 -3.80 10.14
CA ALA A 23 7.93 -4.27 8.76
C ALA A 23 8.46 -3.16 7.82
N PRO A 24 9.34 -3.49 6.86
CA PRO A 24 9.98 -2.52 5.96
C PRO A 24 9.03 -2.09 4.82
N VAL A 25 7.94 -1.42 5.18
CA VAL A 25 6.88 -0.96 4.28
C VAL A 25 6.85 0.57 4.23
N ALA A 26 6.73 1.14 3.03
CA ALA A 26 6.49 2.55 2.81
C ALA A 26 5.19 2.74 2.02
N ILE A 27 4.31 3.62 2.49
CA ILE A 27 3.05 3.96 1.81
C ILE A 27 2.87 5.47 1.87
N ASP A 28 2.53 6.07 0.74
CA ASP A 28 2.34 7.52 0.62
C ASP A 28 1.17 7.79 -0.33
N ALA A 29 0.25 8.66 0.11
CA ALA A 29 -0.86 9.13 -0.70
C ALA A 29 -0.83 10.65 -0.85
N VAL A 30 -0.75 11.12 -2.10
CA VAL A 30 -0.75 12.55 -2.43
C VAL A 30 -2.06 12.91 -3.11
N VAL A 31 -2.84 13.79 -2.48
CA VAL A 31 -4.08 14.33 -3.05
C VAL A 31 -3.75 15.64 -3.75
N ALA A 32 -3.86 15.65 -5.08
CA ALA A 32 -3.72 16.82 -5.94
C ALA A 32 -5.11 17.28 -6.44
N PRO A 33 -5.25 18.44 -7.10
CA PRO A 33 -6.56 18.92 -7.56
C PRO A 33 -7.25 18.05 -8.62
N ASP A 34 -6.49 17.25 -9.35
CA ASP A 34 -6.93 16.45 -10.50
C ASP A 34 -6.95 14.95 -10.24
N ALA A 35 -6.15 14.47 -9.29
CA ALA A 35 -6.03 13.06 -8.97
C ALA A 35 -5.47 12.81 -7.57
N VAL A 36 -5.64 11.57 -7.11
CA VAL A 36 -4.93 11.02 -5.96
C VAL A 36 -3.88 10.04 -6.44
N THR A 37 -2.62 10.27 -6.06
CA THR A 37 -1.54 9.32 -6.31
C THR A 37 -1.33 8.49 -5.05
N LEU A 38 -1.30 7.16 -5.18
CA LEU A 38 -1.00 6.23 -4.11
C LEU A 38 0.19 5.37 -4.50
N VAL A 39 1.15 5.30 -3.60
CA VAL A 39 2.36 4.48 -3.74
C VAL A 39 2.47 3.57 -2.54
N ALA A 40 2.75 2.28 -2.77
CA ALA A 40 3.12 1.34 -1.73
C ALA A 40 4.37 0.55 -2.14
N VAL A 41 5.31 0.38 -1.21
CA VAL A 41 6.56 -0.35 -1.43
C VAL A 41 6.84 -1.26 -0.24
N VAL A 42 7.20 -2.51 -0.52
CA VAL A 42 7.73 -3.45 0.47
C VAL A 42 9.19 -3.72 0.11
N HIS A 43 10.09 -3.52 1.06
CA HIS A 43 11.51 -3.82 0.90
C HIS A 43 11.87 -5.16 1.55
N SER A 44 12.97 -5.78 1.13
CA SER A 44 13.63 -6.81 1.94
C SER A 44 14.25 -6.19 3.20
N GLU A 45 14.43 -6.98 4.25
CA GLU A 45 15.05 -6.52 5.51
C GLU A 45 16.46 -5.93 5.30
N ASP A 46 17.20 -6.43 4.31
CA ASP A 46 18.53 -5.94 3.91
C ASP A 46 18.50 -4.77 2.91
N GLY A 47 17.31 -4.37 2.45
CA GLY A 47 17.09 -3.28 1.50
C GLY A 47 17.51 -3.57 0.05
N THR A 48 17.98 -4.77 -0.28
CA THR A 48 18.50 -5.10 -1.62
C THR A 48 17.41 -5.35 -2.66
N ARG A 49 16.20 -5.69 -2.22
CA ARG A 49 15.04 -5.98 -3.08
C ARG A 49 13.84 -5.15 -2.64
N ALA A 50 12.96 -4.86 -3.59
CA ALA A 50 11.69 -4.20 -3.31
C ALA A 50 10.60 -4.64 -4.29
N VAL A 51 9.36 -4.64 -3.83
CA VAL A 51 8.14 -4.73 -4.66
C VAL A 51 7.36 -3.44 -4.49
N ARG A 52 6.91 -2.86 -5.59
CA ARG A 52 6.20 -1.57 -5.61
C ARG A 52 4.88 -1.72 -6.36
N ALA A 53 3.86 -1.06 -5.83
CA ALA A 53 2.59 -0.81 -6.50
C ALA A 53 2.30 0.70 -6.53
N ASP A 54 1.73 1.17 -7.63
CA ASP A 54 1.43 2.58 -7.90
C ASP A 54 0.03 2.72 -8.50
N ARG A 55 -0.72 3.74 -8.06
CA ARG A 55 -2.03 4.08 -8.62
C ARG A 55 -2.17 5.58 -8.79
N GLN A 56 -2.76 5.98 -9.92
CA GLN A 56 -3.37 7.27 -10.10
C GLN A 56 -4.90 7.09 -10.11
N LEU A 57 -5.59 7.77 -9.21
CA LEU A 57 -6.99 7.54 -8.90
C LEU A 57 -7.80 8.85 -9.00
N PRO A 58 -9.11 8.77 -9.28
CA PRO A 58 -10.00 9.92 -9.08
C PRO A 58 -10.17 10.23 -7.58
N HIS A 59 -10.88 11.31 -7.26
CA HIS A 59 -11.20 11.66 -5.87
C HIS A 59 -12.34 10.81 -5.27
N ASP A 60 -13.25 10.33 -6.13
CA ASP A 60 -14.35 9.45 -5.73
C ASP A 60 -13.91 8.00 -5.87
N ILE A 61 -13.37 7.45 -4.79
CA ILE A 61 -12.77 6.12 -4.75
C ILE A 61 -13.39 5.26 -3.65
N ASP A 62 -13.48 3.97 -3.94
CA ASP A 62 -13.66 2.95 -2.92
C ASP A 62 -12.29 2.58 -2.33
N ILE A 63 -12.01 3.10 -1.13
CA ILE A 63 -10.74 2.88 -0.42
C ILE A 63 -10.48 1.39 -0.18
N GLU A 64 -11.51 0.61 0.13
CA GLU A 64 -11.34 -0.81 0.42
C GLU A 64 -10.99 -1.57 -0.86
N ALA A 65 -11.68 -1.30 -1.97
CA ALA A 65 -11.35 -1.90 -3.27
C ALA A 65 -9.93 -1.51 -3.74
N VAL A 66 -9.59 -0.22 -3.69
CA VAL A 66 -8.25 0.27 -4.07
C VAL A 66 -7.17 -0.39 -3.22
N SER A 67 -7.36 -0.47 -1.90
CA SER A 67 -6.37 -1.08 -1.02
C SER A 67 -6.21 -2.58 -1.25
N ALA A 68 -7.30 -3.29 -1.56
CA ALA A 68 -7.26 -4.70 -1.91
C ALA A 68 -6.46 -4.94 -3.19
N ASP A 69 -6.68 -4.12 -4.23
CA ASP A 69 -5.96 -4.22 -5.50
C ASP A 69 -4.47 -3.93 -5.35
N VAL A 70 -4.11 -2.90 -4.57
CA VAL A 70 -2.71 -2.57 -4.29
C VAL A 70 -2.01 -3.70 -3.54
N VAL A 71 -2.66 -4.26 -2.51
CA VAL A 71 -2.09 -5.38 -1.74
C VAL A 71 -1.97 -6.64 -2.59
N ALA A 72 -2.96 -6.93 -3.43
CA ALA A 72 -2.90 -8.06 -4.36
C ALA A 72 -1.72 -7.94 -5.34
N GLU A 73 -1.46 -6.74 -5.88
CA GLU A 73 -0.30 -6.49 -6.74
C GLU A 73 1.02 -6.68 -5.99
N LEU A 74 1.13 -6.19 -4.76
CA LEU A 74 2.33 -6.39 -3.94
C LEU A 74 2.60 -7.88 -3.69
N PHE A 75 1.59 -8.66 -3.31
CA PHE A 75 1.76 -10.10 -3.12
C PHE A 75 2.06 -10.84 -4.42
N ALA A 76 1.40 -10.49 -5.52
CA ALA A 76 1.72 -11.05 -6.85
C ALA A 76 3.15 -10.73 -7.29
N GLY A 77 3.70 -9.58 -6.87
CA GLY A 77 5.09 -9.20 -7.08
C GLY A 77 6.10 -9.87 -6.13
N GLY A 78 5.65 -10.68 -5.17
CA GLY A 78 6.51 -11.40 -4.23
C GLY A 78 6.80 -10.67 -2.92
N ALA A 79 5.97 -9.71 -2.50
CA ALA A 79 6.17 -8.97 -1.25
C ALA A 79 6.23 -9.90 -0.01
N GLY A 80 5.51 -11.03 -0.02
CA GLY A 80 5.55 -12.02 1.05
C GLY A 80 6.89 -12.75 1.20
N ASP A 81 7.75 -12.72 0.17
CA ASP A 81 9.11 -13.27 0.24
C ASP A 81 10.12 -12.25 0.80
N LEU A 82 9.74 -10.98 0.93
CA LEU A 82 10.62 -9.89 1.34
C LEU A 82 10.52 -9.56 2.84
N ALA A 83 9.33 -9.73 3.42
CA ALA A 83 9.03 -9.39 4.80
C ALA A 83 7.93 -10.29 5.38
N ASP A 84 7.88 -10.41 6.70
CA ASP A 84 6.81 -11.12 7.42
C ASP A 84 5.48 -10.34 7.33
N LEU A 85 4.67 -10.69 6.33
CA LEU A 85 3.37 -10.09 6.04
C LEU A 85 2.26 -11.14 6.13
N ALA A 86 1.31 -10.96 7.06
CA ALA A 86 0.24 -11.93 7.30
C ALA A 86 -0.97 -11.78 6.36
N GLY A 87 -1.03 -10.70 5.57
CA GLY A 87 -2.16 -10.30 4.71
C GLY A 87 -2.55 -11.29 3.59
N THR A 88 -1.81 -12.38 3.40
CA THR A 88 -2.13 -13.47 2.46
C THR A 88 -3.26 -14.40 2.93
N SER A 89 -3.75 -14.21 4.17
CA SER A 89 -4.57 -15.22 4.87
C SER A 89 -6.08 -14.97 4.94
N ARG A 90 -6.63 -13.91 4.33
CA ARG A 90 -8.05 -13.52 4.49
C ARG A 90 -8.75 -13.00 3.23
#